data_AF-K1GV03-F1
#
_entry.id   AF-K1GV03-F1
#
_cell.length_a   1.000
_cell.length_b   1.000
_cell.length_c   1.000
_cell.angle_alpha   90.00
_cell.angle_beta   90.00
_cell.angle_gamma   90.00
#
_symmetry.space_group_name_H-M   'P 1'
#
loop_
_entity.id
_entity.type
_entity.pdbx_description
1 polymer ?
#
loop_
_entity_poly.entity_id
_entity_poly.type
_entity_poly.pdbx_seq_one_letter_code
_entity_poly.pdbx_strand_id
1 'polypeptide(L)'
;MPRTLKRKGNKILQEPLVEFENLRKNKISSTDNHIKFLASTFEMIIDIENSKNFLVKMEDVKLSYDNNIFSLEMQESGEGRNKRSVYLEELKKLHIFVDTSSIEIFINDGEEVFTSRFYPNKAKINIEVFNHGSCSYYDLDEFKIDVE
;
A
#
# COMPACT_ATOMS: atom_id res chain seq x y z
N MET A 1 -2.05 -7.26 -10.31
CA MET A 1 -2.97 -8.07 -9.50
C MET A 1 -4.42 -7.94 -10.01
N PRO A 2 -5.20 -9.02 -10.19
CA PRO A 2 -6.64 -8.91 -10.49
C PRO A 2 -7.46 -8.24 -9.37
N ARG A 3 -8.59 -7.63 -9.73
CA ARG A 3 -9.41 -6.77 -8.84
C ARG A 3 -10.89 -7.00 -9.08
N THR A 4 -11.71 -6.84 -8.04
CA THR A 4 -13.15 -6.68 -8.22
C THR A 4 -13.48 -5.23 -8.59
N LEU A 5 -14.51 -5.05 -9.43
CA LEU A 5 -15.06 -3.74 -9.78
C LEU A 5 -16.47 -3.62 -9.21
N LYS A 6 -16.72 -2.57 -8.42
CA LYS A 6 -18.04 -2.28 -7.83
C LYS A 6 -18.43 -0.85 -8.13
N ARG A 7 -19.67 -0.59 -8.53
CA ARG A 7 -20.17 0.77 -8.72
C ARG A 7 -20.75 1.31 -7.41
N LYS A 8 -20.28 2.48 -6.95
CA LYS A 8 -20.84 3.22 -5.82
C LYS A 8 -21.17 4.64 -6.27
N GLY A 9 -22.45 4.89 -6.53
CA GLY A 9 -22.90 6.14 -7.15
C GLY A 9 -22.27 6.37 -8.53
N ASN A 10 -21.50 7.45 -8.65
CA ASN A 10 -20.78 7.83 -9.88
C ASN A 10 -19.32 7.36 -9.91
N LYS A 11 -18.85 6.64 -8.88
CA LYS A 11 -17.49 6.08 -8.83
C LYS A 11 -17.50 4.57 -9.11
N ILE A 12 -16.40 4.09 -9.69
CA ILE A 12 -16.06 2.67 -9.76
C ILE A 12 -14.99 2.41 -8.71
N LEU A 13 -15.34 1.59 -7.72
CA LEU A 13 -14.41 1.10 -6.72
C LEU A 13 -13.67 -0.11 -7.25
N GLN A 14 -12.39 -0.19 -6.92
CA GLN A 14 -11.55 -1.34 -7.25
C GLN A 14 -10.99 -1.91 -5.96
N GLU A 15 -11.28 -3.17 -5.65
CA GLU A 15 -10.77 -3.83 -4.44
C GLU A 15 -9.93 -5.05 -4.84
N PRO A 16 -8.90 -5.40 -4.05
CA PRO A 16 -8.20 -6.67 -4.19
C PRO A 16 -9.19 -7.84 -4.13
N LEU A 17 -8.90 -8.92 -4.85
CA LEU A 17 -9.64 -10.17 -4.69
C LEU A 17 -9.44 -10.72 -3.28
N VAL A 18 -10.52 -11.25 -2.67
CA VAL A 18 -10.46 -11.84 -1.33
C VAL A 18 -9.58 -13.09 -1.29
N GLU A 19 -9.39 -13.73 -2.43
CA GLU A 19 -8.54 -14.91 -2.58
C GLU A 19 -7.06 -14.62 -2.29
N PHE A 20 -6.60 -13.36 -2.38
CA PHE A 20 -5.23 -12.98 -1.98
C PHE A 20 -4.98 -13.15 -0.49
N GLU A 21 -6.03 -13.20 0.33
CA GLU A 21 -5.87 -13.47 1.77
C GLU A 21 -5.25 -14.85 2.03
N ASN A 22 -5.39 -15.80 1.10
CA ASN A 22 -4.76 -17.12 1.19
C ASN A 22 -3.23 -17.09 1.09
N LEU A 23 -2.66 -16.01 0.53
CA LEU A 23 -1.21 -15.82 0.44
C LEU A 23 -0.60 -15.29 1.73
N ARG A 24 -1.41 -14.76 2.66
CA ARG A 24 -0.93 -14.12 3.89
C ARG A 24 -0.18 -15.12 4.78
N LYS A 25 1.01 -14.73 5.22
CA LYS A 25 1.82 -15.37 6.24
C LYS A 25 2.21 -14.35 7.30
N ASN A 26 2.66 -14.84 8.46
CA ASN A 26 3.34 -14.03 9.50
C ASN A 26 2.68 -12.67 9.78
N LYS A 27 1.45 -12.68 10.28
CA LYS A 27 0.75 -11.44 10.64
C LYS A 27 1.50 -10.70 11.76
N ILE A 28 1.74 -9.42 11.55
CA ILE A 28 2.07 -8.48 12.63
C ILE A 28 1.04 -7.36 12.62
N SER A 29 0.57 -6.98 13.81
CA SER A 29 -0.33 -5.87 14.00
C SER A 29 0.17 -4.98 15.13
N SER A 30 -0.01 -3.67 14.97
CA SER A 30 0.30 -2.68 15.99
C SER A 30 -0.66 -1.50 15.89
N THR A 31 -0.89 -0.85 17.02
CA THR A 31 -1.60 0.43 17.15
C THR A 31 -0.64 1.55 17.57
N ASP A 32 0.67 1.29 17.55
CA ASP A 32 1.68 2.29 17.87
C ASP A 32 1.73 3.32 16.76
N ASN A 33 1.94 4.59 17.14
CA ASN A 33 1.97 5.67 16.16
C ASN A 33 3.17 5.62 15.21
N HIS A 34 4.17 4.80 15.53
CA HIS A 34 5.36 4.57 14.73
C HIS A 34 5.78 3.10 14.80
N ILE A 35 5.83 2.43 13.65
CA ILE A 35 6.37 1.08 13.54
C ILE A 35 7.49 1.01 12.51
N LYS A 36 8.41 0.07 12.74
CA LYS A 36 9.49 -0.26 11.82
C LYS A 36 9.59 -1.77 11.64
N PHE A 37 9.74 -2.21 10.40
CA PHE A 37 9.95 -3.62 10.09
C PHE A 37 10.70 -3.79 8.76
N LEU A 38 11.15 -5.01 8.50
CA LEU A 38 11.90 -5.38 7.30
C LEU A 38 11.10 -6.45 6.53
N ALA A 39 10.74 -6.19 5.29
CA ALA A 39 9.94 -7.10 4.46
C ALA A 39 10.41 -7.12 3.00
N SER A 40 10.05 -8.17 2.25
CA SER A 40 10.33 -8.29 0.80
C SER A 40 9.06 -8.09 -0.02
N THR A 41 8.17 -9.08 0.05
CA THR A 41 6.85 -9.11 -0.59
C THR A 41 5.82 -9.14 0.52
N PHE A 42 4.91 -8.18 0.53
CA PHE A 42 4.00 -8.03 1.67
C PHE A 42 2.70 -7.32 1.30
N GLU A 43 1.71 -7.59 2.12
CA GLU A 43 0.45 -6.88 2.19
C GLU A 43 0.44 -6.04 3.47
N MET A 44 0.03 -4.78 3.37
CA MET A 44 -0.06 -3.86 4.49
C MET A 44 -1.41 -3.15 4.49
N ILE A 45 -2.11 -3.21 5.61
CA ILE A 45 -3.40 -2.56 5.84
C ILE A 45 -3.19 -1.53 6.94
N ILE A 46 -3.51 -0.27 6.64
CA ILE A 46 -3.39 0.84 7.57
C ILE A 46 -4.76 1.48 7.71
N ASP A 47 -5.33 1.40 8.91
CA ASP A 47 -6.52 2.16 9.29
C ASP A 47 -6.08 3.45 9.96
N ILE A 48 -6.62 4.56 9.49
CA ILE A 48 -6.17 5.92 9.81
C ILE A 48 -7.32 6.65 10.48
N GLU A 49 -7.23 6.82 11.80
CA GLU A 49 -8.21 7.54 12.60
C GLU A 49 -7.97 9.06 12.55
N ASN A 50 -6.70 9.44 12.42
CA ASN A 50 -6.29 10.82 12.24
C ASN A 50 -5.14 10.89 11.24
N SER A 51 -5.39 11.53 10.10
CA SER A 51 -4.42 11.61 9.00
C SER A 51 -3.32 12.65 9.23
N LYS A 52 -3.31 13.37 10.36
CA LYS A 52 -2.27 14.35 10.67
C LYS A 52 -0.92 13.65 10.81
N ASN A 53 0.08 14.16 10.09
CA ASN A 53 1.44 13.59 10.04
C ASN A 53 1.51 12.16 9.47
N PHE A 54 0.51 11.71 8.70
CA PHE A 54 0.55 10.41 8.04
C PHE A 54 1.74 10.31 7.09
N LEU A 55 2.55 9.26 7.25
CA LEU A 55 3.74 9.03 6.45
C LEU A 55 4.11 7.55 6.42
N VAL A 56 4.34 7.00 5.22
CA VAL A 56 4.97 5.70 5.03
C VAL A 56 6.25 5.90 4.24
N LYS A 57 7.36 5.29 4.70
CA LYS A 57 8.65 5.27 4.00
C LYS A 57 9.06 3.84 3.72
N MET A 58 9.45 3.56 2.49
CA MET A 58 9.93 2.25 2.04
C MET A 58 11.07 2.48 1.03
N GLU A 59 12.32 2.31 1.46
CA GLU A 59 13.50 2.81 0.72
C GLU A 59 13.37 4.31 0.33
N ASP A 60 13.30 4.62 -0.97
CA ASP A 60 13.09 5.95 -1.55
C ASP A 60 11.61 6.24 -1.88
N VAL A 61 10.71 5.29 -1.63
CA VAL A 61 9.27 5.46 -1.75
C VAL A 61 8.73 6.16 -0.52
N LYS A 62 7.89 7.17 -0.75
CA LYS A 62 7.21 7.93 0.28
C LYS A 62 5.72 8.03 -0.04
N LEU A 63 4.89 7.57 0.89
CA LEU A 63 3.45 7.85 0.89
C LEU A 63 3.17 8.92 1.93
N SER A 64 2.47 9.98 1.54
CA SER A 64 2.15 11.09 2.45
C SER A 64 0.79 11.66 2.16
N TYR A 65 0.21 12.29 3.17
CA TYR A 65 -1.06 12.98 3.07
C TYR A 65 -0.96 14.34 3.75
N ASP A 66 -1.16 15.39 2.98
CA ASP A 66 -1.13 16.78 3.46
C ASP A 66 -2.12 17.61 2.64
N ASN A 67 -2.84 18.53 3.30
CA ASN A 67 -3.80 19.44 2.66
C ASN A 67 -4.75 18.74 1.67
N ASN A 68 -5.34 17.61 2.09
CA ASN A 68 -6.26 16.80 1.28
C ASN A 68 -5.63 16.16 0.03
N ILE A 69 -4.31 16.15 -0.09
CA ILE A 69 -3.59 15.51 -1.19
C ILE A 69 -2.84 14.29 -0.68
N PHE A 70 -3.24 13.10 -1.16
CA PHE A 70 -2.44 11.89 -1.00
C PHE A 70 -1.40 11.82 -2.13
N SER A 71 -0.15 11.53 -1.79
CA SER A 71 0.95 11.45 -2.75
C SER A 71 1.77 10.17 -2.57
N LEU A 72 2.04 9.51 -3.69
CA LEU A 72 3.11 8.54 -3.87
C LEU A 72 4.29 9.27 -4.54
N GLU A 73 5.43 9.33 -3.86
CA GLU A 73 6.68 9.89 -4.35
C GLU A 73 7.74 8.77 -4.38
N MET A 74 8.50 8.68 -5.46
CA MET A 74 9.60 7.71 -5.63
C MET A 74 10.79 8.42 -6.29
N GLN A 75 11.98 7.86 -6.16
CA GLN A 75 13.19 8.38 -6.80
C GLN A 75 13.73 7.32 -7.79
N GLU A 76 14.96 6.86 -7.59
CA GLU A 76 15.64 5.89 -8.44
C GLU A 76 14.82 4.60 -8.63
N SER A 77 14.17 4.08 -7.58
CA SER A 77 13.38 2.84 -7.67
C SER A 77 12.15 2.95 -8.57
N GLY A 78 11.70 4.18 -8.85
CA GLY A 78 10.56 4.45 -9.71
C GLY A 78 10.88 4.33 -11.20
N GLU A 79 12.18 4.33 -11.59
CA GLU A 79 12.64 4.31 -12.98
C GLU A 79 11.89 5.35 -13.84
N GLY A 80 11.97 6.62 -13.41
CA GLY A 80 11.30 7.78 -14.02
C GLY A 80 9.87 8.07 -13.52
N ARG A 81 9.31 7.21 -12.66
CA ARG A 81 7.99 7.42 -12.04
C ARG A 81 8.14 8.20 -10.73
N ASN A 82 8.22 9.52 -10.83
CA ASN A 82 8.65 10.34 -9.68
C ASN A 82 7.53 10.65 -8.69
N LYS A 83 6.33 11.01 -9.17
CA LYS A 83 5.23 11.44 -8.31
C LYS A 83 3.87 11.20 -8.92
N ARG A 84 2.93 10.73 -8.08
CA ARG A 84 1.50 10.70 -8.39
C ARG A 84 0.73 11.19 -7.16
N SER A 85 -0.25 12.06 -7.39
CA SER A 85 -1.04 12.65 -6.33
C SER A 85 -2.53 12.65 -6.69
N VAL A 86 -3.38 12.62 -5.67
CA VAL A 86 -4.84 12.69 -5.82
C VAL A 86 -5.44 13.48 -4.67
N TYR A 87 -6.50 14.24 -4.97
CA TYR A 87 -7.30 14.91 -3.95
C TYR A 87 -8.23 13.90 -3.29
N LEU A 88 -8.30 13.92 -1.96
CA LEU A 88 -9.22 13.14 -1.14
C LEU A 88 -9.91 14.06 -0.13
N GLU A 89 -11.20 13.88 0.10
CA GLU A 89 -11.89 14.58 1.20
C GLU A 89 -11.29 14.20 2.57
N GLU A 90 -10.86 12.94 2.70
CA GLU A 90 -10.22 12.40 3.90
C GLU A 90 -9.41 11.15 3.54
N LEU A 91 -8.35 10.87 4.28
CA LEU A 91 -7.61 9.62 4.19
C LEU A 91 -7.95 8.73 5.39
N LYS A 92 -8.65 7.62 5.14
CA LYS A 92 -9.17 6.71 6.18
C LYS A 92 -8.48 5.36 6.19
N LYS A 93 -8.09 4.88 5.03
CA LYS A 93 -7.54 3.52 4.92
C LYS A 93 -6.62 3.39 3.72
N LEU A 94 -5.52 2.68 3.92
CA LEU A 94 -4.68 2.18 2.84
C LEU A 94 -4.63 0.65 2.90
N HIS A 95 -4.72 0.03 1.74
CA HIS A 95 -4.46 -1.38 1.55
C HIS A 95 -3.41 -1.50 0.44
N ILE A 96 -2.21 -1.92 0.82
CA ILE A 96 -1.00 -1.83 0.01
C ILE A 96 -0.48 -3.23 -0.25
N PHE A 97 -0.15 -3.51 -1.50
CA PHE A 97 0.59 -4.70 -1.91
C PHE A 97 1.92 -4.26 -2.49
N VAL A 98 3.00 -4.81 -1.94
CA VAL A 98 4.35 -4.67 -2.48
C VAL A 98 4.81 -6.05 -2.93
N ASP A 99 5.15 -6.16 -4.20
CA ASP A 99 5.80 -7.32 -4.80
C ASP A 99 7.20 -6.91 -5.26
N THR A 100 7.99 -7.87 -5.72
CA THR A 100 9.39 -7.76 -6.15
C THR A 100 9.65 -6.57 -7.08
N SER A 101 8.68 -6.21 -7.93
CA SER A 101 8.85 -5.13 -8.91
C SER A 101 7.63 -4.21 -9.05
N SER A 102 6.73 -4.18 -8.07
CA SER A 102 5.50 -3.38 -8.14
C SER A 102 4.94 -3.01 -6.79
N ILE A 103 4.26 -1.87 -6.77
CA ILE A 103 3.44 -1.40 -5.66
C ILE A 103 2.02 -1.11 -6.15
N GLU A 104 1.03 -1.67 -5.47
CA GLU A 104 -0.39 -1.38 -5.65
C GLU A 104 -0.96 -0.81 -4.34
N ILE A 105 -1.63 0.34 -4.41
CA ILE A 105 -2.14 1.07 -3.25
C ILE A 105 -3.61 1.35 -3.48
N PHE A 106 -4.45 0.71 -2.68
CA PHE A 106 -5.89 0.90 -2.66
C PHE A 106 -6.22 1.88 -1.53
N ILE A 107 -6.82 3.01 -1.89
CA ILE A 107 -7.07 4.13 -1.00
C ILE A 107 -8.56 4.16 -0.70
N ASN A 108 -8.93 4.24 0.58
CA ASN A 108 -10.30 4.32 1.07
C ASN A 108 -11.20 3.25 0.43
N ASP A 109 -10.88 1.97 0.66
CA ASP A 109 -11.62 0.82 0.13
C ASP A 109 -11.78 0.87 -1.41
N GLY A 110 -10.74 1.32 -2.11
CA GLY A 110 -10.67 1.26 -3.55
C GLY A 110 -11.33 2.43 -4.29
N GLU A 111 -11.67 3.52 -3.60
CA GLU A 111 -12.15 4.75 -4.24
C GLU A 111 -11.10 5.36 -5.18
N GLU A 112 -9.83 5.25 -4.81
CA GLU A 112 -8.70 5.58 -5.66
C GLU A 112 -7.67 4.45 -5.61
N VAL A 113 -6.99 4.20 -6.72
CA VAL A 113 -5.95 3.16 -6.79
C VAL A 113 -4.71 3.67 -7.52
N PHE A 114 -3.57 3.56 -6.85
CA PHE A 114 -2.27 3.76 -7.47
C PHE A 114 -1.63 2.42 -7.80
N THR A 115 -0.98 2.36 -8.96
CA THR A 115 -0.23 1.20 -9.41
C THR A 115 1.02 1.71 -10.08
N SER A 116 2.17 1.22 -9.63
CA SER A 116 3.45 1.59 -10.18
C SER A 116 4.41 0.40 -10.19
N ARG A 117 5.35 0.43 -11.12
CA ARG A 117 6.58 -0.36 -10.97
C ARG A 117 7.43 0.28 -9.87
N PHE A 118 8.14 -0.56 -9.15
CA PHE A 118 9.03 -0.19 -8.04
C PHE A 118 10.17 -1.21 -8.04
N TYR A 119 11.41 -0.77 -8.20
CA TYR A 119 12.58 -1.65 -8.28
C TYR A 119 13.49 -1.41 -7.08
N PRO A 120 13.26 -2.13 -5.96
CA PRO A 120 14.07 -1.96 -4.77
C PRO A 120 15.51 -2.41 -5.00
N ASN A 121 16.46 -1.73 -4.36
CA ASN A 121 17.87 -2.11 -4.45
C ASN A 121 18.20 -3.35 -3.61
N LYS A 122 17.34 -3.69 -2.64
CA LYS A 122 17.52 -4.82 -1.73
C LYS A 122 16.33 -5.77 -1.81
N ALA A 123 16.60 -7.06 -1.63
CA ALA A 123 15.55 -8.08 -1.57
C ALA A 123 14.58 -7.86 -0.40
N LYS A 124 15.08 -7.30 0.72
CA LYS A 124 14.25 -6.84 1.83
C LYS A 124 14.49 -5.37 2.08
N ILE A 125 13.39 -4.63 2.22
CA ILE A 125 13.38 -3.18 2.40
C ILE A 125 12.94 -2.83 3.81
N ASN A 126 13.47 -1.72 4.35
CA ASN A 126 13.01 -1.18 5.62
C ASN A 126 11.74 -0.37 5.38
N ILE A 127 10.71 -0.63 6.18
CA ILE A 127 9.44 0.09 6.17
C ILE A 127 9.30 0.84 7.47
N GLU A 128 8.96 2.13 7.39
CA GLU A 128 8.55 2.93 8.53
C GLU A 128 7.15 3.48 8.28
N VAL A 129 6.24 3.27 9.23
CA VAL A 129 4.87 3.79 9.18
C VAL A 129 4.68 4.73 10.36
N PHE A 130 4.29 5.96 10.07
CA PHE A 130 3.84 6.97 11.03
C PHE A 130 2.35 7.18 10.78
N ASN A 131 1.51 6.73 11.71
CA ASN A 131 0.06 6.72 11.57
C ASN A 131 -0.60 6.88 12.94
N HIS A 132 -1.73 7.56 13.04
CA HIS A 132 -2.61 7.47 14.21
C HIS A 132 -3.78 6.54 13.86
N GLY A 133 -3.76 5.32 14.40
CA GLY A 133 -4.74 4.28 14.11
C GLY A 133 -4.09 2.90 14.22
N SER A 134 -4.37 2.01 13.27
CA SER A 134 -3.80 0.66 13.27
C SER A 134 -2.98 0.39 12.01
N CYS A 135 -1.98 -0.48 12.14
CA CYS A 135 -1.25 -1.02 11.00
C CYS A 135 -1.12 -2.54 11.18
N SER A 136 -1.54 -3.28 10.17
CA SER A 136 -1.29 -4.72 10.06
C SER A 136 -0.49 -4.99 8.79
N TYR A 137 0.51 -5.86 8.88
CA TYR A 137 1.20 -6.36 7.71
C TYR A 137 1.29 -7.88 7.72
N TYR A 138 1.38 -8.45 6.53
CA TYR A 138 1.52 -9.88 6.27
C TYR A 138 2.64 -10.07 5.26
N ASP A 139 3.54 -11.02 5.52
CA ASP A 139 4.38 -11.55 4.45
C ASP A 139 3.46 -12.23 3.43
N LEU A 140 3.79 -12.13 2.14
CA LEU A 140 3.03 -12.80 1.08
C LEU A 140 3.81 -13.97 0.50
N ASP A 141 3.13 -15.12 0.42
CA ASP A 141 3.60 -16.31 -0.29
C ASP A 141 3.49 -16.12 -1.82
N GLU A 142 4.17 -16.99 -2.57
CA GLU A 142 4.11 -16.97 -4.03
C GLU A 142 2.72 -17.36 -4.55
N PHE A 143 2.27 -16.67 -5.60
CA PHE A 143 1.08 -17.10 -6.33
C PHE A 143 1.47 -18.21 -7.30
N LYS A 144 0.96 -19.42 -7.07
CA LYS A 144 1.20 -20.56 -7.95
C LYS A 144 0.27 -20.51 -9.14
N ILE A 145 0.86 -20.46 -10.32
CA ILE A 145 0.13 -20.57 -11.58
C ILE A 145 0.25 -22.02 -12.01
N ASP A 146 -0.87 -22.73 -12.06
CA ASP A 146 -0.90 -24.07 -12.63
C ASP A 146 -0.55 -23.97 -14.12
N VAL A 147 0.53 -24.64 -14.51
CA VAL A 147 0.93 -24.76 -15.92
C VAL A 147 0.34 -26.07 -16.42
N GLU A 148 -0.63 -25.99 -17.33
CA GLU A 148 -1.14 -27.15 -18.08
C GLU A 148 -0.10 -27.74 -19.02
#